data_AF-A0A535BXP8-F1
#
_entry.id   AF-A0A535BXP8-F1
#
_cell.length_a   1.000
_cell.length_b   1.000
_cell.length_c   1.000
_cell.angle_alpha   90.00
_cell.angle_beta   90.00
_cell.angle_gamma   90.00
#
_symmetry.space_group_name_H-M   'P 1'
#
loop_
_entity.id
_entity.type
_entity.pdbx_description
1 polymer ?
#
loop_
_entity_poly.entity_id
_entity_poly.type
_entity_poly.pdbx_seq_one_letter_code
_entity_poly.pdbx_strand_id
1 'polypeptide(L)'
;MATEVIAGWKVFKQIFTEHWEGFKQCRPRYDTPYYDDLVDKMLRCGNPDQMGYIEYRCLHCGEGKHLVSMSCKSSLCLRCAKVYVDDWVAQVGKMLHEGVI
;
A
#
# COMPACT_ATOMS: atom_id res chain seq x y z
N MET A 1 -0.91 -9.80 29.32
CA MET A 1 -1.78 -9.43 28.19
C MET A 1 -0.89 -9.21 26.98
N ALA A 2 -1.02 -10.02 25.94
CA ALA A 2 -0.16 -9.91 24.76
C ALA A 2 -0.57 -8.66 23.96
N THR A 3 0.32 -7.68 23.86
CA THR A 3 0.12 -6.50 23.02
C THR A 3 0.22 -6.95 21.57
N GLU A 4 -0.90 -7.00 20.87
CA GLU A 4 -0.92 -7.34 19.45
C GLU A 4 -0.15 -6.25 18.68
N VAL A 5 0.95 -6.63 18.03
CA VAL A 5 1.73 -5.68 17.21
C VAL A 5 0.92 -5.39 15.96
N ILE A 6 0.15 -4.30 15.98
CA ILE A 6 -0.60 -3.84 14.82
C ILE A 6 0.41 -3.38 13.76
N ALA A 7 0.38 -3.99 12.58
CA ALA A 7 1.25 -3.60 11.48
C ALA A 7 1.04 -2.11 11.14
N GLY A 8 2.11 -1.31 11.11
CA GLY A 8 2.03 0.16 11.01
C GLY A 8 1.22 0.71 9.83
N TRP A 9 1.14 -0.03 8.71
CA TRP A 9 0.30 0.35 7.57
C TRP A 9 -1.21 0.30 7.88
N LYS A 10 -1.65 -0.53 8.83
CA LYS A 10 -3.05 -0.56 9.29
C LYS A 10 -3.39 0.72 10.07
N VAL A 11 -2.51 1.13 10.98
CA VAL A 11 -2.64 2.39 11.73
C VAL A 11 -2.66 3.58 10.79
N PHE A 12 -1.79 3.59 9.76
CA PHE A 12 -1.78 4.64 8.76
C PHE A 12 -3.11 4.77 8.00
N LYS A 13 -3.72 3.65 7.60
CA LYS A 13 -5.06 3.67 6.99
C LYS A 13 -6.11 4.21 7.95
N GLN A 14 -6.08 3.78 9.21
CA GLN A 14 -7.01 4.23 10.24
C GLN A 14 -6.98 5.76 10.42
N ILE A 15 -5.79 6.37 10.47
CA ILE A 15 -5.65 7.83 10.56
C ILE A 15 -6.40 8.54 9.42
N PHE A 16 -6.25 8.08 8.18
CA PHE A 16 -6.98 8.68 7.05
C PHE A 16 -8.47 8.39 7.11
N THR A 17 -8.89 7.17 7.48
CA THR A 17 -10.31 6.85 7.64
C THR A 17 -11.00 7.75 8.67
N GLU A 18 -10.35 8.02 9.80
CA GLU A 18 -10.94 8.74 10.92
C GLU A 18 -10.83 10.27 10.80
N HIS A 19 -9.80 10.78 10.12
CA HIS A 19 -9.45 12.20 10.18
C HIS A 19 -9.43 12.93 8.84
N TRP A 20 -9.65 12.26 7.71
CA TRP A 20 -9.55 12.91 6.39
C TRP A 20 -10.49 14.11 6.22
N GLU A 21 -11.76 13.97 6.61
CA GLU A 21 -12.73 15.07 6.50
C GLU A 21 -12.36 16.27 7.40
N GLY A 22 -11.95 16.01 8.64
CA GLY A 22 -11.48 17.07 9.54
C GLY A 22 -10.21 17.75 9.03
N PHE A 23 -9.30 17.00 8.42
CA PHE A 23 -8.10 17.54 7.78
C PHE A 23 -8.44 18.48 6.63
N LYS A 24 -9.36 18.09 5.73
CA LYS A 24 -9.80 18.92 4.59
C LYS A 24 -10.41 20.25 5.05
N GLN A 25 -11.23 20.24 6.11
CA GLN A 25 -11.79 21.47 6.69
C GLN A 25 -10.71 22.45 7.16
N CYS A 26 -9.64 21.95 7.79
CA CYS A 26 -8.52 22.78 8.24
C CYS A 26 -7.51 23.12 7.12
N ARG A 27 -7.53 22.38 6.01
CA ARG A 27 -6.61 22.50 4.88
C ARG A 27 -7.34 22.41 3.53
N PRO A 28 -8.14 23.43 3.15
CA PRO A 28 -8.98 23.38 1.94
C PRO A 28 -8.22 23.17 0.63
N ARG A 29 -6.90 23.44 0.59
CA ARG A 29 -6.03 23.13 -0.56
C ARG A 29 -6.09 21.65 -0.98
N TYR A 30 -6.35 20.76 -0.03
CA TYR A 30 -6.43 19.32 -0.26
C TYR A 30 -7.87 18.81 -0.43
N ASP A 31 -8.86 19.69 -0.32
CA ASP A 31 -10.27 19.36 -0.57
C ASP A 31 -10.55 19.41 -2.08
N THR A 32 -9.98 18.44 -2.79
CA THR A 32 -10.18 18.28 -4.23
C THR A 32 -10.41 16.81 -4.56
N PRO A 33 -11.16 16.50 -5.63
CA PRO A 33 -11.40 15.13 -6.05
C PRO A 33 -10.12 14.32 -6.27
N TYR A 34 -9.03 15.00 -6.68
CA TYR A 34 -7.73 14.35 -6.87
C TYR A 34 -7.18 13.73 -5.59
N TYR A 35 -7.24 14.44 -4.46
CA TYR A 35 -6.74 13.93 -3.19
C TYR A 35 -7.72 12.92 -2.57
N ASP A 36 -9.02 13.13 -2.71
CA ASP A 36 -10.03 12.12 -2.32
C ASP A 36 -9.78 10.79 -3.04
N ASP A 37 -9.55 10.81 -4.36
CA ASP A 37 -9.24 9.62 -5.14
C ASP A 37 -7.94 8.92 -4.70
N LEU A 38 -6.90 9.69 -4.34
CA LEU A 38 -5.64 9.13 -3.85
C LEU A 38 -5.81 8.46 -2.48
N VAL A 39 -6.58 9.09 -1.58
CA VAL A 39 -6.88 8.55 -0.25
C VAL A 39 -7.75 7.30 -0.36
N ASP A 40 -8.82 7.33 -1.17
CA ASP A 40 -9.69 6.16 -1.40
C ASP A 40 -8.90 4.96 -1.93
N LYS A 41 -8.07 5.17 -2.98
CA LYS A 41 -7.21 4.12 -3.53
C LYS A 41 -6.26 3.54 -2.49
N MET A 42 -5.68 4.38 -1.64
CA MET A 42 -4.79 3.95 -0.56
C MET A 42 -5.54 3.12 0.49
N LEU A 43 -6.74 3.56 0.91
CA LEU A 43 -7.58 2.86 1.87
C LEU A 43 -8.00 1.47 1.37
N ARG A 44 -8.35 1.35 0.09
CA ARG A 44 -8.75 0.08 -0.56
C ARG A 44 -7.58 -0.85 -0.84
N CYS A 45 -6.35 -0.33 -0.92
CA CYS A 45 -5.16 -1.09 -1.34
C CYS A 45 -5.00 -2.41 -0.58
N GLY A 46 -4.92 -3.53 -1.31
CA GLY A 46 -4.75 -4.86 -0.73
C GLY A 46 -6.03 -5.51 -0.17
N ASN A 47 -7.19 -4.87 -0.34
CA ASN A 47 -8.48 -5.52 -0.11
C ASN A 47 -8.92 -6.23 -1.41
N PRO A 48 -9.00 -7.58 -1.43
CA PRO A 48 -9.34 -8.34 -2.64
C PRO A 48 -10.74 -8.03 -3.17
N ASP A 49 -11.72 -7.72 -2.31
CA ASP A 49 -13.10 -7.46 -2.72
C ASP A 49 -13.24 -6.06 -3.37
N GLN A 50 -12.36 -5.14 -3.02
CA GLN A 50 -12.41 -3.75 -3.50
C GLN A 50 -11.40 -3.47 -4.63
N MET A 51 -10.31 -4.24 -4.72
CA MET A 51 -9.23 -4.03 -5.68
C MET A 51 -9.13 -5.16 -6.72
N GLY A 52 -9.87 -6.25 -6.53
CA GLY A 52 -9.66 -7.48 -7.27
C GLY A 52 -8.44 -8.26 -6.78
N TYR A 53 -8.30 -9.48 -7.30
CA TYR A 53 -7.24 -10.40 -6.91
C TYR A 53 -6.92 -11.38 -8.04
N ILE A 54 -5.74 -12.00 -7.94
CA ILE A 54 -5.39 -13.21 -8.69
C ILE A 54 -5.43 -14.38 -7.72
N GLU A 55 -6.06 -15.48 -8.14
CA GLU A 55 -6.09 -16.74 -7.39
C GLU A 55 -5.14 -17.74 -8.05
N TYR A 56 -4.19 -18.24 -7.26
CA TYR A 56 -3.30 -19.32 -7.66
C TYR A 56 -3.72 -20.63 -6.99
N ARG A 57 -3.59 -21.72 -7.75
CA ARG A 57 -3.83 -23.10 -7.31
C ARG A 57 -2.61 -23.95 -7.60
N CYS A 58 -2.44 -25.05 -6.86
CA CYS A 58 -1.35 -25.97 -7.13
C CYS A 58 -1.47 -26.55 -8.55
N LEU A 59 -0.40 -26.45 -9.34
CA LEU A 59 -0.39 -27.00 -10.70
C LEU A 59 -0.45 -28.54 -10.72
N HIS A 60 0.07 -29.19 -9.68
CA HIS A 60 0.16 -30.66 -9.63
C HIS A 60 -1.13 -31.34 -9.17
N CYS A 61 -1.81 -30.80 -8.17
CA CYS A 61 -3.01 -31.43 -7.60
C CYS A 61 -4.28 -30.58 -7.70
N GLY A 62 -4.20 -29.33 -8.17
CA GLY A 62 -5.35 -28.41 -8.23
C GLY A 62 -5.80 -27.86 -6.88
N GLU A 63 -5.29 -28.41 -5.77
CA GLU A 63 -5.65 -28.04 -4.41
C GLU A 63 -4.94 -26.77 -3.92
N GLY A 64 -5.50 -26.22 -2.84
CA GLY A 64 -5.01 -24.99 -2.22
C GLY A 64 -5.48 -23.73 -2.96
N LYS A 65 -5.53 -22.63 -2.22
CA LYS A 65 -5.94 -21.32 -2.73
C LYS A 65 -5.01 -20.26 -2.18
N HIS A 66 -4.18 -19.67 -3.04
CA HIS A 66 -3.37 -18.52 -2.71
C HIS A 66 -3.92 -17.28 -3.41
N LEU A 67 -4.46 -16.35 -2.61
CA LEU A 67 -5.03 -15.10 -3.10
C LEU A 67 -4.01 -13.99 -3.02
N VAL A 68 -3.76 -13.34 -4.17
CA VAL A 68 -2.94 -12.14 -4.26
C VAL A 68 -3.83 -10.97 -4.63
N SER A 69 -4.16 -10.14 -3.64
CA SER A 69 -4.91 -8.90 -3.85
C SER A 69 -4.10 -7.89 -4.66
N MET A 70 -4.77 -7.14 -5.53
CA MET A 70 -4.13 -6.02 -6.23
C MET A 70 -3.74 -4.90 -5.25
N SER A 71 -2.68 -4.17 -5.60
CA SER A 71 -2.16 -3.05 -4.83
C SER A 71 -2.37 -1.74 -5.58
N CYS A 72 -2.59 -0.62 -4.88
CA CYS A 72 -2.85 0.67 -5.50
C CYS A 72 -1.65 1.30 -6.24
N LYS A 73 -0.42 0.82 -6.00
CA LYS A 73 0.85 1.35 -6.57
C LYS A 73 1.07 2.85 -6.33
N SER A 74 0.40 3.43 -5.34
CA SER A 74 0.54 4.84 -4.96
C SER A 74 1.68 5.05 -3.97
N SER A 75 2.39 6.18 -4.09
CA SER A 75 3.41 6.63 -3.13
C SER A 75 2.83 7.06 -1.78
N LEU A 76 1.53 7.38 -1.71
CA LEU A 76 0.84 7.68 -0.44
C LEU A 76 0.67 6.41 0.41
N CYS A 77 0.55 5.24 -0.21
CA CYS A 77 0.34 3.98 0.50
C CYS A 77 1.67 3.46 1.05
N LEU A 78 1.84 3.41 2.38
CA LEU A 78 3.08 2.94 3.00
C LEU A 78 3.50 1.52 2.57
N ARG A 79 2.52 0.64 2.26
CA ARG A 79 2.82 -0.71 1.75
C ARG A 79 3.39 -0.66 0.33
N CYS A 80 2.82 0.16 -0.55
CA CYS A 80 3.30 0.27 -1.94
C CYS A 80 4.58 1.11 -2.05
N ALA A 81 4.64 2.22 -1.30
CA ALA A 81 5.79 3.11 -1.26
C ALA A 81 7.05 2.40 -0.77
N LYS A 82 6.94 1.53 0.25
CA LYS A 82 8.07 0.72 0.73
C LYS A 82 8.67 -0.13 -0.39
N VAL A 83 7.82 -0.86 -1.12
CA VAL A 83 8.26 -1.68 -2.26
C VAL A 83 8.91 -0.81 -3.34
N TYR A 84 8.28 0.30 -3.70
CA TYR A 84 8.81 1.22 -4.70
C TYR A 84 10.21 1.76 -4.32
N VAL A 85 10.39 2.18 -3.06
CA VAL A 85 11.67 2.68 -2.57
C VAL A 85 12.72 1.56 -2.56
N ASP A 86 12.37 0.37 -2.10
CA ASP A 86 13.29 -0.78 -2.09
C ASP A 86 13.74 -1.16 -3.51
N ASP A 87 12.81 -1.24 -4.45
CA ASP A 87 13.08 -1.55 -5.86
C ASP A 87 13.99 -0.48 -6.48
N TRP A 88 13.73 0.80 -6.19
CA TRP A 88 14.55 1.91 -6.67
C TRP A 88 15.97 1.87 -6.08
N VAL A 89 16.12 1.64 -4.77
CA VAL A 89 17.43 1.49 -4.12
C VAL A 89 18.20 0.31 -4.72
N ALA A 90 17.52 -0.83 -4.94
CA ALA A 90 18.14 -2.00 -5.55
C ALA A 90 18.57 -1.74 -7.00
N GLN A 91 17.80 -0.96 -7.76
CA GLN A 91 18.15 -0.55 -9.11
C GLN A 91 19.39 0.36 -9.11
N VAL A 92 19.39 1.40 -8.27
CA VAL A 92 20.54 2.33 -8.15
C VAL A 92 21.79 1.57 -7.71
N GLY A 93 21.68 0.66 -6.74
CA GLY A 93 22.81 -0.14 -6.26
C GLY A 93 23.49 -0.96 -7.36
N LYS A 94 22.75 -1.41 -8.38
CA LYS A 94 23.33 -2.12 -9.55
C LYS A 94 24.07 -1.20 -10.52
N MET A 95 23.80 0.10 -10.48
CA MET A 95 24.40 1.09 -11.36
C MET A 95 25.64 1.75 -10.74
N LEU A 96 25.83 1.62 -9.44
CA LEU A 96 27.00 2.15 -8.74
C LEU A 96 28.25 1.30 -9.08
N HIS A 97 29.38 1.98 -9.30
CA HIS A 97 30.67 1.31 -9.47
C HIS A 97 31.15 0.70 -8.15
N GLU A 98 32.00 -0.34 -8.24
CA GLU A 98 32.66 -0.91 -7.05
C GLU A 98 33.37 0.18 -6.23
N GLY A 99 33.13 0.20 -4.92
CA GLY A 99 33.70 1.18 -3.98
C GLY A 99 32.82 2.40 -3.66
N VAL A 100 31.59 2.47 -4.19
CA VAL A 100 30.63 3.57 -3.92
C VAL A 100 29.55 3.18 -2.89
N ILE A 101 29.72 2.05 -2.18
CA ILE A 101 28.77 1.55 -1.16
C ILE A 101 29.42 1.56 0.22
#